data_AF-A0A0F3QD25-F1
#
_entry.id   AF-A0A0F3QD25-F1
#
_cell.length_a   1.000
_cell.length_b   1.000
_cell.length_c   1.000
_cell.angle_alpha   90.00
_cell.angle_beta   90.00
_cell.angle_gamma   90.00
#
_symmetry.space_group_name_H-M   'P 1'
#
loop_
_entity.id
_entity.type
_entity.pdbx_description
1 polymer ?
#
loop_
_entity_poly.entity_id
_entity_poly.type
_entity_poly.pdbx_seq_one_letter_code
_entity_poly.pdbx_strand_id
1 'polypeptide(L)'
;MRIGEVEGTVEKITISVVTIRNFDQSISTIPTSSVLSSNVINYKGVDETGARRVKREFNINMATINFCDSTILTNLKKSPYLSKDVINKITLDKDEKDLTNIKIFKLYVQEYLKNNPAIYTEGFTFLVRQLQPTVNGLPIEIYIFVKETSLIGYEKVQADIFEHIISVLPEFKLKIF
;
A
#
# COMPACT_ATOMS: atom_id res chain seq x y z
N MET A 1 20.13 -0.52 -8.53
CA MET A 1 20.89 -0.94 -7.34
C MET A 1 21.09 0.29 -6.45
N ARG A 2 21.10 0.13 -5.12
CA ARG A 2 21.48 1.19 -4.18
C ARG A 2 22.66 0.74 -3.33
N ILE A 3 23.69 1.57 -3.21
CA ILE A 3 24.87 1.34 -2.38
C ILE A 3 25.06 2.59 -1.51
N GLY A 4 24.81 2.46 -0.21
CA GLY A 4 24.76 3.63 0.69
C GLY A 4 23.68 4.62 0.22
N GLU A 5 24.09 5.84 -0.11
CA GLU A 5 23.22 6.92 -0.61
C GLU A 5 23.11 6.96 -2.15
N VAL A 6 23.93 6.18 -2.86
CA VAL A 6 23.95 6.18 -4.33
C VAL A 6 22.95 5.17 -4.86
N GLU A 7 22.05 5.61 -5.75
CA GLU A 7 21.07 4.74 -6.42
C GLU A 7 21.07 4.94 -7.93
N GLY A 8 21.02 3.82 -8.67
CA GLY A 8 20.98 3.87 -10.12
C GLY A 8 21.21 2.53 -10.80
N THR A 9 21.52 2.60 -12.09
CA THR A 9 21.85 1.43 -12.92
C THR A 9 23.35 1.23 -12.95
N VAL A 10 23.80 0.01 -12.67
CA VAL A 10 25.23 -0.33 -12.74
C VAL A 10 25.64 -0.37 -14.20
N GLU A 11 26.61 0.46 -14.59
CA GLU A 11 27.16 0.48 -15.94
C GLU A 11 28.39 -0.40 -16.08
N LYS A 12 29.27 -0.37 -15.07
CA LYS A 12 30.55 -1.06 -15.11
C LYS A 12 30.96 -1.54 -13.72
N ILE A 13 31.51 -2.75 -13.66
CA ILE A 13 32.14 -3.30 -12.47
C ILE A 13 33.59 -3.63 -12.84
N THR A 14 34.53 -3.16 -12.02
CA THR A 14 35.95 -3.52 -12.09
C THR A 14 36.41 -4.03 -10.73
N ILE A 15 37.67 -4.45 -10.63
CA ILE A 15 38.25 -4.91 -9.36
C ILE A 15 38.23 -3.79 -8.32
N SER A 16 38.57 -2.56 -8.72
CA SER A 16 38.75 -1.43 -7.79
C SER A 16 37.53 -0.53 -7.65
N VAL A 17 36.70 -0.42 -8.70
CA VAL A 17 35.56 0.51 -8.73
C VAL A 17 34.31 -0.07 -9.40
N VAL A 18 33.15 0.38 -8.93
CA VAL A 18 31.84 0.18 -9.53
C VAL A 18 31.33 1.54 -10.02
N THR A 19 30.96 1.61 -11.30
CA THR A 19 30.37 2.79 -11.91
C THR A 19 28.86 2.62 -12.00
N ILE A 20 28.14 3.60 -11.46
CA ILE A 20 26.68 3.64 -11.41
C ILE A 20 26.22 4.90 -12.13
N ARG A 21 25.26 4.76 -13.06
CA ARG A 21 24.49 5.87 -13.59
C ARG A 21 23.29 6.11 -12.69
N ASN A 22 23.28 7.24 -12.01
CA ASN A 22 22.22 7.63 -11.09
C ASN A 22 20.92 7.92 -11.85
N PHE A 23 19.79 7.93 -11.14
CA PHE A 23 18.50 8.23 -11.77
C PHE A 23 18.40 9.67 -12.33
N ASP A 24 19.15 10.60 -11.74
CA ASP A 24 19.34 11.97 -12.26
C ASP A 24 20.32 12.06 -13.45
N GLN A 25 20.76 10.91 -13.98
CA GLN A 25 21.71 10.76 -15.08
C GLN A 25 23.16 11.12 -14.76
N SER A 26 23.49 11.51 -13.52
CA SER A 26 24.88 11.70 -13.09
C SER A 26 25.62 10.37 -12.95
N ILE A 27 26.97 10.40 -12.99
CA ILE A 27 27.81 9.20 -12.89
C ILE A 27 28.50 9.19 -11.52
N SER A 28 28.21 8.15 -10.73
CA SER A 28 28.89 7.87 -9.46
C SER A 28 29.92 6.75 -9.64
N THR A 29 31.11 6.94 -9.10
CA THR A 29 32.16 5.91 -9.06
C THR A 29 32.44 5.54 -7.62
N ILE A 30 32.14 4.29 -7.26
CA ILE A 30 32.22 3.79 -5.89
C ILE A 30 33.38 2.80 -5.79
N PRO A 31 34.32 2.97 -4.85
CA PRO A 31 35.36 1.96 -4.60
C PRO A 31 34.74 0.63 -4.18
N THR A 32 35.26 -0.50 -4.68
CA THR A 32 34.75 -1.83 -4.34
C THR A 32 34.79 -2.10 -2.83
N SER A 33 35.77 -1.55 -2.12
CA SER A 33 35.86 -1.62 -0.65
C SER A 33 34.65 -0.98 0.08
N SER A 34 34.05 0.05 -0.51
CA SER A 34 32.84 0.68 0.04
C SER A 34 31.61 -0.19 -0.13
N VAL A 35 31.54 -1.01 -1.20
CA VAL A 35 30.45 -1.96 -1.43
C VAL A 35 30.43 -3.04 -0.34
N LEU A 36 31.60 -3.50 0.10
CA LEU A 36 31.73 -4.52 1.15
C LEU A 36 31.35 -4.02 2.55
N SER A 37 31.49 -2.71 2.79
CA SER A 37 31.23 -2.08 4.08
C SER A 37 29.88 -1.36 4.16
N SER A 38 29.18 -1.21 3.04
CA SER A 38 27.89 -0.51 2.96
C SER A 38 26.71 -1.46 2.78
N ASN A 39 25.52 -1.00 3.19
CA ASN A 39 24.30 -1.70 2.82
C ASN A 39 24.04 -1.58 1.31
N VAL A 40 23.78 -2.73 0.68
CA VAL A 40 23.49 -2.85 -0.74
C VAL A 40 22.06 -3.34 -0.94
N ILE A 41 21.26 -2.60 -1.71
CA ILE A 41 19.92 -3.01 -2.14
C ILE A 41 19.96 -3.32 -3.63
N ASN A 42 19.63 -4.57 -3.97
CA ASN A 42 19.50 -5.00 -5.36
C ASN A 42 18.02 -5.10 -5.76
N TYR A 43 17.55 -4.12 -6.52
CA TYR A 43 16.18 -4.10 -7.04
C TYR A 43 15.92 -5.14 -8.13
N LYS A 44 16.95 -5.78 -8.70
CA LYS A 44 16.76 -6.86 -9.69
C LYS A 44 15.93 -8.02 -9.14
N GLY A 45 16.03 -8.30 -7.84
CA GLY A 45 15.20 -9.31 -7.19
C GLY A 45 13.70 -9.01 -7.24
N VAL A 46 13.31 -7.73 -7.36
CA VAL A 46 11.89 -7.35 -7.56
C VAL A 46 11.42 -7.76 -8.95
N ASP A 47 12.24 -7.53 -9.97
CA ASP A 47 11.92 -7.93 -11.35
C ASP A 47 11.90 -9.46 -11.50
N GLU A 48 12.86 -10.15 -10.88
CA GLU A 48 12.93 -11.62 -10.91
C GLU A 48 11.75 -12.29 -10.21
N THR A 49 11.27 -11.70 -9.12
CA THR A 49 10.07 -12.20 -8.40
C THR A 49 8.76 -11.79 -9.08
N GLY A 50 8.80 -10.81 -10.00
CA GLY A 50 7.62 -10.23 -10.63
C GLY A 50 6.68 -9.52 -9.63
N ALA A 51 7.14 -9.26 -8.40
CA ALA A 51 6.29 -8.78 -7.33
C ALA A 51 6.95 -7.62 -6.58
N ARG A 52 6.24 -6.48 -6.54
CA ARG A 52 6.70 -5.29 -5.83
C ARG A 52 5.78 -4.96 -4.65
N ARG A 53 6.38 -4.73 -3.48
CA ARG A 53 5.62 -4.46 -2.26
C ARG A 53 5.07 -3.03 -2.25
N VAL A 54 3.79 -2.87 -1.97
CA VAL A 54 3.18 -1.62 -1.51
C VAL A 54 3.04 -1.72 0.01
N LYS A 55 3.71 -0.81 0.72
CA LYS A 55 3.65 -0.68 2.18
C LYS A 55 3.47 0.80 2.51
N ARG A 56 2.23 1.22 2.68
CA ARG A 56 1.86 2.61 2.97
C ARG A 56 0.72 2.64 3.96
N GLU A 57 0.68 3.71 4.74
CA GLU A 57 -0.32 3.95 5.76
C GLU A 57 -0.94 5.33 5.61
N PHE A 58 -2.17 5.47 6.06
CA PHE A 58 -2.87 6.75 6.21
C PHE A 58 -3.53 6.80 7.57
N ASN A 59 -3.59 8.00 8.15
CA ASN A 59 -4.09 8.19 9.50
C ASN A 59 -5.57 8.57 9.49
N ILE A 60 -6.36 7.82 10.25
CA ILE A 60 -7.77 8.10 10.48
C ILE A 60 -7.94 8.95 11.73
N ASN A 61 -8.79 9.97 11.64
CA ASN A 61 -9.20 10.75 12.80
C ASN A 61 -10.03 9.88 13.77
N MET A 62 -9.45 9.58 14.94
CA MET A 62 -10.06 8.71 15.94
C MET A 62 -11.41 9.24 16.47
N ALA A 63 -11.65 10.55 16.45
CA ALA A 63 -12.92 11.14 16.87
C ALA A 63 -14.08 10.79 15.92
N THR A 64 -13.78 10.32 14.70
CA THR A 64 -14.78 9.89 13.72
C THR A 64 -15.11 8.41 13.79
N ILE A 65 -14.42 7.65 14.64
CA ILE A 65 -14.66 6.22 14.80
C ILE A 65 -15.89 6.02 15.70
N ASN A 66 -16.88 5.30 15.19
CA ASN A 66 -18.12 5.02 15.91
C ASN A 66 -18.68 3.64 15.54
N PHE A 67 -19.64 3.17 16.33
CA PHE A 67 -20.48 2.03 15.97
C PHE A 67 -21.35 2.37 14.77
N CYS A 68 -21.51 1.42 13.87
CA CYS A 68 -22.40 1.56 12.73
C CYS A 68 -23.85 1.53 13.20
N ASP A 69 -24.61 2.51 12.77
CA ASP A 69 -26.06 2.48 12.83
C ASP A 69 -26.65 1.92 11.53
N SER A 70 -27.94 1.61 11.56
CA SER A 70 -28.67 1.15 10.37
C SER A 70 -28.65 2.20 9.23
N THR A 71 -28.47 3.48 9.57
CA THR A 71 -28.40 4.56 8.59
C THR A 71 -27.09 4.53 7.79
N ILE A 72 -25.94 4.35 8.45
CA ILE A 72 -24.63 4.16 7.80
C ILE A 72 -24.69 2.95 6.88
N LEU A 73 -25.19 1.81 7.35
CA LEU A 73 -25.29 0.60 6.53
C LEU A 73 -26.17 0.81 5.29
N THR A 74 -27.30 1.50 5.44
CA THR A 74 -28.19 1.84 4.33
C THR A 74 -27.53 2.79 3.33
N ASN A 75 -26.78 3.79 3.81
CA ASN A 75 -26.05 4.73 2.96
C ASN A 75 -24.95 4.03 2.18
N LEU A 76 -24.19 3.14 2.81
CA LEU A 76 -23.15 2.35 2.14
C LEU A 76 -23.73 1.50 0.99
N LYS A 77 -24.91 0.89 1.19
CA LYS A 77 -25.60 0.11 0.15
C LYS A 77 -26.13 0.97 -1.01
N LYS A 78 -26.41 2.25 -0.75
CA LYS A 78 -26.90 3.20 -1.76
C LYS A 78 -25.78 3.90 -2.53
N SER A 79 -24.56 3.91 -1.98
CA SER A 79 -23.42 4.59 -2.57
C SER A 79 -23.12 4.07 -3.98
N PRO A 80 -22.99 4.94 -5.00
CA PRO A 80 -22.62 4.53 -6.34
C PRO A 80 -21.12 4.15 -6.46
N TYR A 81 -20.30 4.57 -5.48
CA TYR A 81 -18.85 4.38 -5.49
C TYR A 81 -18.42 3.06 -4.84
N LEU A 82 -19.34 2.37 -4.16
CA LEU A 82 -19.08 1.12 -3.46
C LEU A 82 -19.68 -0.04 -4.25
N SER A 83 -18.93 -1.13 -4.37
CA SER A 83 -19.48 -2.38 -4.87
C SER A 83 -20.51 -2.92 -3.88
N LYS A 84 -21.78 -2.99 -4.31
CA LYS A 84 -22.90 -3.48 -3.50
C LYS A 84 -22.67 -4.91 -3.04
N ASP A 85 -22.08 -5.74 -3.90
CA ASP A 85 -21.78 -7.14 -3.58
C ASP A 85 -20.77 -7.26 -2.45
N VAL A 86 -19.73 -6.40 -2.46
CA VAL A 86 -18.74 -6.33 -1.38
C VAL A 86 -19.39 -5.90 -0.07
N ILE A 87 -20.20 -4.84 -0.09
CA ILE A 87 -20.88 -4.36 1.13
C ILE A 87 -21.84 -5.41 1.67
N ASN A 88 -22.64 -6.04 0.82
CA ASN A 88 -23.57 -7.09 1.24
C ASN A 88 -22.83 -8.26 1.87
N LYS A 89 -21.76 -8.76 1.22
CA LYS A 89 -20.91 -9.84 1.75
C LYS A 89 -20.32 -9.50 3.13
N ILE A 90 -19.94 -8.24 3.35
CA ILE A 90 -19.38 -7.80 4.63
C ILE A 90 -20.45 -7.76 5.74
N THR A 91 -21.70 -7.45 5.38
CA THR A 91 -22.82 -7.25 6.32
C THR A 91 -23.69 -8.50 6.56
N LEU A 92 -23.58 -9.54 5.72
CA LEU A 92 -24.54 -10.66 5.69
C LEU A 92 -24.60 -11.49 6.98
N ASP A 93 -23.50 -11.58 7.73
CA ASP A 93 -23.34 -12.51 8.86
C ASP A 93 -22.88 -11.82 10.16
N LYS A 94 -23.14 -10.52 10.31
CA LYS A 94 -22.65 -9.76 11.47
C LYS A 94 -23.78 -9.08 12.21
N ASP A 95 -23.84 -9.35 13.51
CA ASP A 95 -24.68 -8.61 14.43
C ASP A 95 -24.33 -7.11 14.36
N GLU A 96 -25.34 -6.28 14.09
CA GLU A 96 -25.17 -4.84 13.91
C GLU A 96 -24.51 -4.16 15.12
N LYS A 97 -24.67 -4.74 16.32
CA LYS A 97 -24.14 -4.22 17.59
C LYS A 97 -22.60 -4.25 17.68
N ASP A 98 -21.94 -5.10 16.89
CA ASP A 98 -20.47 -5.28 16.93
C ASP A 98 -19.76 -4.73 15.68
N LEU A 99 -20.49 -3.93 14.89
CA LEU A 99 -19.95 -3.28 13.70
C LEU A 99 -19.52 -1.86 14.04
N THR A 100 -18.25 -1.57 13.81
CA THR A 100 -17.74 -0.19 13.79
C THR A 100 -17.48 0.24 12.37
N ASN A 101 -17.63 1.53 12.09
CA ASN A 101 -17.42 2.09 10.76
C ASN A 101 -16.02 1.77 10.22
N ILE A 102 -15.01 1.82 11.09
CA ILE A 102 -13.64 1.44 10.77
C ILE A 102 -13.47 -0.05 10.45
N LYS A 103 -14.20 -0.95 11.12
CA LYS A 103 -14.17 -2.39 10.83
C LYS A 103 -14.75 -2.66 9.45
N ILE A 104 -15.89 -2.05 9.11
CA ILE A 104 -16.49 -2.19 7.78
C ILE A 104 -15.56 -1.60 6.72
N PHE A 105 -14.99 -0.42 6.95
CA PHE A 105 -14.05 0.22 6.03
C PHE A 105 -12.84 -0.67 5.73
N LYS A 106 -12.17 -1.22 6.74
CA LYS A 106 -11.03 -2.14 6.52
C LYS A 106 -11.42 -3.37 5.71
N LEU A 107 -12.58 -3.96 6.00
CA LEU A 107 -13.07 -5.12 5.27
C LEU A 107 -13.42 -4.77 3.82
N TYR A 108 -13.99 -3.59 3.59
CA TYR A 108 -14.23 -3.07 2.25
C TYR A 108 -12.92 -2.91 1.49
N VAL A 109 -11.92 -2.24 2.08
CA VAL A 109 -10.60 -2.06 1.47
C VAL A 109 -9.97 -3.42 1.15
N GLN A 110 -10.04 -4.38 2.07
CA GLN A 110 -9.53 -5.73 1.84
C GLN A 110 -10.19 -6.40 0.63
N GLU A 111 -11.52 -6.37 0.51
CA GLU A 111 -12.21 -7.01 -0.61
C GLU A 111 -12.02 -6.23 -1.93
N TYR A 112 -11.97 -4.89 -1.88
CA TYR A 112 -11.63 -4.04 -3.02
C TYR A 112 -10.25 -4.41 -3.58
N LEU A 113 -9.24 -4.53 -2.71
CA LEU A 113 -7.88 -4.89 -3.11
C LEU A 113 -7.79 -6.34 -3.62
N LYS A 114 -8.53 -7.29 -3.03
CA LYS A 114 -8.59 -8.68 -3.54
C LYS A 114 -9.20 -8.77 -4.93
N ASN A 115 -10.16 -7.91 -5.25
CA ASN A 115 -10.80 -7.87 -6.56
C ASN A 115 -9.97 -7.13 -7.61
N ASN A 116 -8.84 -6.53 -7.24
CA ASN A 116 -7.97 -5.81 -8.17
C ASN A 116 -7.01 -6.79 -8.87
N PRO A 117 -7.07 -6.92 -10.21
CA PRO A 117 -6.25 -7.88 -10.94
C PRO A 117 -4.74 -7.57 -10.92
N ALA A 118 -4.35 -6.33 -10.59
CA ALA A 118 -2.95 -5.92 -10.48
C ALA A 118 -2.28 -6.38 -9.16
N ILE A 119 -3.06 -6.89 -8.20
CA ILE A 119 -2.58 -7.28 -6.87
C ILE A 119 -2.43 -8.80 -6.79
N TYR A 120 -1.39 -9.27 -6.11
CA TYR A 120 -1.27 -10.67 -5.72
C TYR A 120 -2.13 -10.94 -4.48
N THR A 121 -3.03 -11.90 -4.58
CA THR A 121 -3.87 -12.38 -3.47
C THR A 121 -3.35 -13.67 -2.84
N GLU A 122 -2.48 -14.38 -3.53
CA GLU A 122 -1.91 -15.66 -3.13
C GLU A 122 -0.38 -15.64 -3.30
N GLY A 123 0.33 -16.51 -2.58
CA GLY A 123 1.80 -16.62 -2.64
C GLY A 123 2.57 -15.48 -1.96
N PHE A 124 1.94 -14.34 -1.71
CA PHE A 124 2.51 -13.18 -1.04
C PHE A 124 1.66 -12.75 0.15
N THR A 125 2.29 -12.06 1.11
CA THR A 125 1.58 -11.50 2.25
C THR A 125 0.59 -10.42 1.79
N PHE A 126 -0.65 -10.57 2.21
CA PHE A 126 -1.73 -9.60 1.97
C PHE A 126 -2.33 -9.19 3.33
N LEU A 127 -2.17 -7.93 3.72
CA LEU A 127 -2.61 -7.41 5.01
C LEU A 127 -3.19 -6.00 4.86
N VAL A 128 -4.36 -5.79 5.45
CA VAL A 128 -4.94 -4.47 5.71
C VAL A 128 -5.15 -4.39 7.22
N ARG A 129 -4.31 -3.62 7.92
CA ARG A 129 -4.26 -3.66 9.40
C ARG A 129 -4.24 -2.28 10.03
N GLN A 130 -4.64 -2.23 11.29
CA GLN A 130 -4.46 -1.08 12.15
C GLN A 130 -3.10 -1.16 12.82
N LEU A 131 -2.38 -0.04 12.86
CA LEU A 131 -1.19 0.11 13.68
C LEU A 131 -1.57 0.71 15.04
N GLN A 132 -0.56 0.89 15.89
CA GLN A 132 -0.74 1.54 17.18
C GLN A 132 -1.29 2.98 16.97
N PRO A 133 -2.32 3.38 17.73
CA PRO A 133 -2.78 4.77 17.73
C PRO A 133 -1.65 5.75 18.04
N THR A 134 -1.64 6.87 17.35
CA THR A 134 -0.66 7.95 17.54
C THR A 134 -1.37 9.27 17.87
N VAL A 135 -0.60 10.31 18.17
CA VAL A 135 -1.13 11.69 18.30
C VAL A 135 -1.77 12.19 17.01
N ASN A 136 -1.38 11.62 15.86
CA ASN A 136 -1.89 11.96 14.54
C ASN A 136 -3.06 11.06 14.10
N GLY A 137 -3.73 10.36 15.03
CA GLY A 137 -4.83 9.46 14.71
C GLY A 137 -4.44 7.98 14.69
N LEU A 138 -5.31 7.17 14.09
CA LEU A 138 -5.15 5.72 13.99
C LEU A 138 -4.65 5.34 12.58
N PRO A 139 -3.39 4.87 12.43
CA PRO A 139 -2.87 4.48 11.13
C PRO A 139 -3.51 3.19 10.63
N ILE A 140 -3.91 3.20 9.35
CA ILE A 140 -4.31 2.01 8.60
C ILE A 140 -3.21 1.71 7.58
N GLU A 141 -2.50 0.60 7.79
CA GLU A 141 -1.45 0.14 6.89
C GLU A 141 -2.01 -0.84 5.87
N ILE A 142 -1.69 -0.58 4.60
CA ILE A 142 -1.88 -1.49 3.49
C ILE A 142 -0.53 -2.10 3.15
N TYR A 143 -0.44 -3.41 3.33
CA TYR A 143 0.74 -4.20 3.04
C TYR A 143 0.34 -5.30 2.04
N ILE A 144 0.68 -5.08 0.77
CA ILE A 144 0.31 -5.96 -0.35
C ILE A 144 1.47 -6.03 -1.35
N PHE A 145 1.37 -6.95 -2.31
CA PHE A 145 2.28 -7.03 -3.45
C PHE A 145 1.52 -6.82 -4.76
N VAL A 146 2.09 -6.02 -5.64
CA VAL A 146 1.56 -5.77 -6.99
C VAL A 146 2.40 -6.50 -8.04
N LYS A 147 1.75 -6.84 -9.16
CA LYS A 147 2.35 -7.54 -10.31
C LYS A 147 3.21 -6.62 -11.19
N GLU A 148 3.02 -5.32 -11.06
CA GLU A 148 3.74 -4.31 -11.82
C GLU A 148 5.02 -3.92 -11.09
N THR A 149 6.18 -4.26 -11.67
CA THR A 149 7.49 -4.00 -11.06
C THR A 149 8.13 -2.71 -11.55
N SER A 150 7.76 -2.23 -12.74
CA SER A 150 8.30 -1.00 -13.30
C SER A 150 7.99 0.18 -12.39
N LEU A 151 8.93 1.12 -12.28
CA LEU A 151 8.77 2.27 -11.38
C LEU A 151 7.50 3.08 -11.69
N ILE A 152 7.28 3.37 -12.97
CA ILE A 152 6.13 4.19 -13.42
C ILE A 152 4.82 3.45 -13.18
N GLY A 153 4.74 2.17 -13.58
CA GLY A 153 3.51 1.39 -13.42
C GLY A 153 3.20 1.13 -11.94
N TYR A 154 4.21 0.84 -11.12
CA TYR A 154 4.08 0.68 -9.68
C TYR A 154 3.51 1.94 -9.02
N GLU A 155 4.07 3.11 -9.32
CA GLU A 155 3.58 4.38 -8.76
C GLU A 155 2.14 4.66 -9.17
N LYS A 156 1.78 4.36 -10.43
CA LYS A 156 0.40 4.51 -10.91
C LYS A 156 -0.56 3.59 -10.16
N VAL A 157 -0.28 2.29 -10.07
CA VAL A 157 -1.14 1.33 -9.36
C VAL A 157 -1.33 1.74 -7.91
N GLN A 158 -0.25 2.16 -7.26
CA GLN A 158 -0.30 2.64 -5.88
C GLN A 158 -1.12 3.93 -5.74
N ALA A 159 -0.96 4.91 -6.64
CA ALA A 159 -1.74 6.14 -6.63
C ALA A 159 -3.24 5.84 -6.79
N ASP A 160 -3.61 5.06 -7.81
CA ASP A 160 -5.00 4.69 -8.10
C ASP A 160 -5.67 4.01 -6.88
N ILE A 161 -4.95 3.11 -6.19
CA ILE A 161 -5.43 2.45 -4.98
C ILE A 161 -5.70 3.46 -3.86
N PHE A 162 -4.74 4.34 -3.56
CA PHE A 162 -4.86 5.25 -2.43
C PHE A 162 -5.85 6.39 -2.69
N GLU A 163 -5.92 6.90 -3.92
CA GLU A 163 -6.92 7.88 -4.34
C GLU A 163 -8.33 7.33 -4.14
N HIS A 164 -8.60 6.10 -4.57
CA HIS A 164 -9.90 5.45 -4.34
C HIS A 164 -10.20 5.31 -2.84
N ILE A 165 -9.26 4.77 -2.06
CA ILE A 165 -9.45 4.51 -0.63
C ILE A 165 -9.72 5.80 0.16
N ILE A 166 -9.01 6.88 -0.14
CA ILE A 166 -9.21 8.18 0.49
C ILE A 166 -10.56 8.78 0.04
N SER A 167 -10.95 8.61 -1.23
CA SER A 167 -12.19 9.17 -1.77
C SER A 167 -13.45 8.52 -1.20
N VAL A 168 -13.43 7.21 -0.92
CA VAL A 168 -14.59 6.50 -0.35
C VAL A 168 -14.70 6.66 1.17
N LEU A 169 -13.66 7.18 1.83
CA LEU A 169 -13.55 7.29 3.27
C LEU A 169 -14.73 8.04 3.94
N PRO A 170 -15.25 9.16 3.36
CA PRO A 170 -16.42 9.85 3.88
C PRO A 170 -17.73 9.04 3.85
N GLU A 171 -17.87 8.06 2.95
CA GLU A 171 -19.04 7.17 2.88
C GLU A 171 -19.19 6.35 4.17
N PHE A 172 -18.06 6.03 4.81
CA PHE A 172 -17.99 5.35 6.10
C PHE A 172 -18.08 6.32 7.29
N LYS A 173 -18.37 7.61 7.07
CA LYS A 173 -18.35 8.67 8.10
C LYS A 173 -16.99 8.80 8.79
N LEU A 174 -15.92 8.39 8.14
CA LEU A 174 -14.56 8.54 8.62
C LEU A 174 -13.92 9.79 7.99
N LYS A 175 -12.86 10.31 8.62
CA LYS A 175 -12.04 11.39 8.06
C LYS A 175 -10.56 11.07 8.17
N ILE A 176 -9.78 11.57 7.22
CA ILE A 176 -8.32 11.62 7.34
C ILE A 176 -7.94 12.65 8.42
N PHE A 177 -6.86 12.38 9.16
CA PHE A 177 -6.35 13.28 10.19
C PHE A 177 -5.53 14.43 9.59
#